data_AF-A0A1J5SIJ1-F1
#
_entry.id   AF-A0A1J5SIJ1-F1
#
_cell.length_a   1.000
_cell.length_b   1.000
_cell.length_c   1.000
_cell.angle_alpha   90.00
_cell.angle_beta   90.00
_cell.angle_gamma   90.00
#
_symmetry.space_group_name_H-M   'P 1'
#
loop_
_entity.id
_entity.type
_entity.pdbx_description
1 polymer ?
#
loop_
_entity_poly.entity_id
_entity_poly.type
_entity_poly.pdbx_seq_one_letter_code
_entity_poly.pdbx_strand_id
1 'polypeptide(L)'
;MTFFRLLHLLAVLIWVGGMFFAYVVLRPAAVDVLQPPERLRLWDNVFHRFFNWVWGAIGAILASGLYMIYLYGGMAHVPRYIHVMLLLGLVMMGIYVYVFFACYVQFKLQVAKEHWKEAGAILGKIRKLIGVNVTLGLITVCVAVVGKLWG
;
A
#
# COMPACT_ATOMS: atom_id res chain seq x y z
N MET A 1 -9.29 -23.48 -0.79
CA MET A 1 -8.06 -22.83 -1.31
C MET A 1 -8.31 -21.76 -2.37
N THR A 2 -9.05 -22.05 -3.45
CA THR A 2 -9.27 -21.10 -4.56
C THR A 2 -9.92 -19.79 -4.13
N PHE A 3 -10.96 -19.86 -3.28
CA PHE A 3 -11.63 -18.67 -2.74
C PHE A 3 -10.67 -17.73 -1.99
N PHE A 4 -9.84 -18.26 -1.08
CA PHE A 4 -8.86 -17.45 -0.33
C PHE A 4 -7.80 -16.83 -1.23
N ARG A 5 -7.35 -17.54 -2.27
CA ARG A 5 -6.45 -16.98 -3.29
C ARG A 5 -7.11 -15.81 -4.03
N LEU A 6 -8.36 -15.96 -4.44
CA LEU A 6 -9.11 -14.88 -5.10
C LEU A 6 -9.23 -13.66 -4.19
N LEU A 7 -9.67 -13.85 -2.95
CA LEU A 7 -9.78 -12.76 -1.96
C LEU A 7 -8.42 -12.07 -1.74
N HIS A 8 -7.36 -12.85 -1.57
CA HIS A 8 -6.00 -12.35 -1.39
C HIS A 8 -5.57 -11.49 -2.58
N LEU A 9 -5.74 -11.98 -3.80
CA LEU A 9 -5.37 -11.26 -5.02
C LEU A 9 -6.18 -9.99 -5.22
N LEU A 10 -7.50 -10.02 -4.98
CA LEU A 10 -8.34 -8.82 -5.09
C LEU A 10 -7.90 -7.74 -4.09
N ALA A 11 -7.57 -8.12 -2.85
CA ALA A 11 -7.05 -7.18 -1.86
C ALA A 11 -5.67 -6.60 -2.27
N VAL A 12 -4.77 -7.43 -2.80
CA VAL A 12 -3.49 -6.96 -3.36
C VAL A 12 -3.72 -5.99 -4.52
N LEU A 13 -4.65 -6.29 -5.44
CA LEU A 13 -4.97 -5.44 -6.59
C LEU A 13 -5.50 -4.08 -6.16
N ILE A 14 -6.43 -4.04 -5.19
CA ILE A 14 -6.97 -2.78 -4.66
C ILE A 14 -5.85 -1.93 -4.06
N TRP A 15 -4.97 -2.52 -3.26
CA TRP A 15 -3.93 -1.78 -2.58
C TRP A 15 -2.79 -1.37 -3.53
N VAL A 16 -2.15 -2.31 -4.22
CA VAL A 16 -1.01 -2.04 -5.10
C VAL A 16 -1.45 -1.24 -6.33
N GLY A 17 -2.59 -1.61 -6.94
CA GLY A 17 -3.16 -0.88 -8.07
C GLY A 17 -3.58 0.54 -7.68
N GLY A 18 -4.19 0.72 -6.51
CA GLY A 18 -4.52 2.05 -5.99
C GLY A 18 -3.28 2.92 -5.73
N MET A 19 -2.20 2.35 -5.18
CA MET A 19 -0.92 3.06 -5.03
C MET A 19 -0.30 3.44 -6.38
N PHE A 20 -0.33 2.53 -7.36
CA PHE A 20 0.14 2.81 -8.72
C PHE A 20 -0.65 3.96 -9.34
N PHE A 21 -1.98 3.90 -9.31
CA PHE A 21 -2.83 4.97 -9.82
C PHE A 21 -2.53 6.30 -9.14
N ALA A 22 -2.47 6.31 -7.80
CA ALA A 22 -2.18 7.53 -7.04
C ALA A 22 -0.81 8.13 -7.41
N TYR A 23 0.22 7.28 -7.52
CA TYR A 23 1.59 7.74 -7.72
C TYR A 23 1.89 8.15 -9.17
N VAL A 24 1.45 7.33 -10.14
CA VAL A 24 1.83 7.45 -11.56
C VAL A 24 0.82 8.28 -12.34
N VAL A 25 -0.47 8.24 -11.98
CA VAL A 25 -1.54 8.86 -12.79
C VAL A 25 -2.10 10.10 -12.11
N LEU A 26 -2.62 9.96 -10.89
CA LEU A 26 -3.30 11.06 -10.21
C LEU A 26 -2.34 12.20 -9.85
N ARG A 27 -1.13 11.87 -9.40
CA ARG A 27 -0.15 12.88 -9.00
C ARG A 27 0.22 13.86 -10.12
N PRO A 28 0.71 13.43 -11.29
CA PRO A 28 1.06 14.38 -12.35
C PRO A 28 -0.15 15.19 -12.79
N ALA A 29 -1.31 14.56 -12.99
CA ALA A 29 -2.55 15.27 -13.33
C ALA A 29 -2.90 16.37 -12.30
N ALA A 30 -2.75 16.09 -11.01
CA ALA A 30 -2.99 17.09 -9.96
C ALA A 30 -1.94 18.22 -9.98
N VAL A 31 -0.69 17.96 -10.38
CA VAL A 31 0.34 18.99 -10.52
C VAL A 31 0.04 19.91 -11.70
N ASP A 32 -0.47 19.35 -12.80
CA ASP A 32 -0.71 20.08 -14.04
C ASP A 32 -1.94 20.99 -13.97
N VAL A 33 -2.97 20.59 -13.20
CA VAL A 33 -4.28 21.26 -13.21
C VAL A 33 -4.55 22.10 -11.97
N LEU A 34 -3.94 21.79 -10.82
CA LEU A 34 -4.33 22.41 -9.53
C LEU A 34 -3.22 23.26 -8.92
N GLN A 35 -3.63 24.35 -8.25
CA GLN A 35 -2.72 25.19 -7.48
C GLN A 35 -2.20 24.46 -6.22
N PRO A 36 -1.05 24.88 -5.64
CA PRO A 36 -0.44 24.14 -4.53
C PRO A 36 -1.37 23.85 -3.33
N PRO A 37 -2.18 24.79 -2.81
CA PRO A 37 -3.10 24.51 -1.70
C PRO A 37 -4.23 23.54 -2.06
N GLU A 38 -4.80 23.69 -3.27
CA GLU A 38 -5.87 22.83 -3.78
C GLU A 38 -5.41 21.38 -3.93
N ARG A 39 -4.17 21.18 -4.38
CA ARG A 39 -3.53 19.86 -4.43
C ARG A 39 -3.46 19.22 -3.05
N LEU A 40 -3.11 19.97 -2.02
CA LEU A 40 -3.00 19.44 -0.66
C LEU A 40 -4.38 19.02 -0.13
N ARG A 41 -5.42 19.84 -0.38
CA ARG A 41 -6.81 19.50 -0.05
C ARG A 41 -7.33 18.28 -0.82
N LEU A 42 -6.98 18.15 -2.10
CA LEU A 42 -7.29 16.96 -2.90
C LEU A 42 -6.66 15.72 -2.26
N TRP A 43 -5.35 15.78 -1.95
CA TRP A 43 -4.63 14.66 -1.36
C TRP A 43 -5.16 14.26 0.00
N ASP A 44 -5.58 15.21 0.85
CA ASP A 44 -6.24 14.89 2.12
C ASP A 44 -7.52 14.07 1.91
N ASN A 45 -8.38 14.51 0.99
CA ASN A 45 -9.61 13.81 0.63
C ASN A 45 -9.36 12.42 0.02
N VAL A 46 -8.36 12.31 -0.87
CA VAL A 46 -7.97 11.05 -1.50
C VAL A 46 -7.44 10.07 -0.46
N PHE A 47 -6.51 10.51 0.39
CA PHE A 47 -5.94 9.65 1.44
C PHE A 47 -6.98 9.23 2.46
N HIS A 48 -7.90 10.12 2.85
CA HIS A 48 -9.00 9.77 3.76
C HIS A 48 -9.82 8.58 3.25
N ARG A 49 -10.16 8.56 1.96
CA ARG A 49 -10.94 7.48 1.35
C ARG A 49 -10.07 6.25 1.09
N PHE A 50 -8.90 6.44 0.50
CA PHE A 50 -8.03 5.34 0.06
C PHE A 50 -7.49 4.55 1.25
N PHE A 51 -7.06 5.21 2.33
CA PHE A 51 -6.48 4.50 3.49
C PHE A 51 -7.50 3.63 4.23
N ASN A 52 -8.79 3.96 4.20
CA ASN A 52 -9.83 3.06 4.72
C ASN A 52 -9.88 1.75 3.90
N TRP A 53 -9.77 1.84 2.57
CA TRP A 53 -9.66 0.65 1.70
C TRP A 53 -8.37 -0.12 1.93
N VAL A 54 -7.24 0.57 2.15
CA VAL A 54 -5.95 -0.09 2.42
C VAL A 54 -6.00 -0.88 3.73
N TRP A 55 -6.61 -0.35 4.79
CA TRP A 55 -6.80 -1.11 6.03
C TRP A 55 -7.60 -2.40 5.80
N GLY A 56 -8.71 -2.32 5.05
CA GLY A 56 -9.49 -3.49 4.67
C GLY A 56 -8.69 -4.50 3.84
N ALA A 57 -7.91 -4.00 2.87
CA ALA A 57 -7.04 -4.84 2.03
C ALA A 57 -5.96 -5.55 2.86
N ILE A 58 -5.29 -4.85 3.78
CA ILE A 58 -4.29 -5.42 4.68
C ILE A 58 -4.91 -6.54 5.53
N GLY A 59 -6.08 -6.30 6.12
CA GLY A 59 -6.79 -7.32 6.89
C GLY A 59 -7.13 -8.55 6.05
N ALA A 60 -7.67 -8.35 4.85
CA ALA A 60 -7.99 -9.44 3.92
C ALA A 60 -6.74 -10.22 3.47
N ILE A 61 -5.62 -9.54 3.19
CA ILE A 61 -4.34 -10.15 2.79
C ILE A 61 -3.79 -11.02 3.92
N LEU A 62 -3.74 -10.51 5.15
CA LEU A 62 -3.24 -11.27 6.30
C LEU A 62 -4.13 -12.47 6.60
N ALA A 63 -5.45 -12.26 6.70
CA ALA A 63 -6.39 -13.32 7.01
C ALA A 63 -6.32 -14.45 5.98
N SER A 64 -6.38 -14.11 4.69
CA SER A 64 -6.30 -15.10 3.62
C SER A 64 -4.91 -15.74 3.50
N GLY A 65 -3.84 -14.95 3.63
CA GLY A 65 -2.45 -15.42 3.50
C GLY A 65 -2.05 -16.38 4.62
N LEU A 66 -2.29 -16.00 5.87
CA LEU A 66 -2.00 -16.85 7.03
C LEU A 66 -2.87 -18.10 7.05
N TYR A 67 -4.15 -17.99 6.65
CA TYR A 67 -5.01 -19.17 6.54
C TYR A 67 -4.54 -20.13 5.44
N MET A 68 -4.06 -19.62 4.30
CA MET A 68 -3.44 -20.48 3.29
C MET A 68 -2.17 -21.16 3.80
N ILE A 69 -1.30 -20.45 4.52
CA ILE A 69 -0.11 -21.02 5.16
C ILE A 69 -0.49 -22.14 6.15
N TYR A 70 -1.55 -21.93 6.95
CA TYR A 70 -2.07 -22.95 7.85
C TYR A 70 -2.50 -24.22 7.09
N LEU A 71 -3.26 -24.06 6.01
CA LEU A 71 -3.70 -25.18 5.18
C LEU A 71 -2.56 -25.88 4.41
N TYR A 72 -1.41 -25.21 4.21
CA TYR A 72 -0.19 -25.85 3.70
C TYR A 72 0.49 -26.76 4.74
N GLY A 73 0.01 -26.80 5.99
CA GLY A 73 0.66 -27.51 7.09
C GLY A 73 1.61 -26.62 7.91
N GLY A 74 1.51 -25.30 7.77
CA GLY A 74 2.33 -24.32 8.48
C GLY A 74 3.60 -23.91 7.75
N MET A 75 4.38 -23.02 8.39
CA MET A 75 5.53 -22.35 7.78
C MET A 75 6.65 -23.29 7.32
N ALA A 76 6.76 -24.50 7.88
CA ALA A 76 7.76 -25.47 7.45
C ALA A 76 7.45 -26.12 6.08
N HIS A 77 6.19 -26.06 5.64
CA HIS A 77 5.68 -26.79 4.49
C HIS A 77 5.33 -25.89 3.30
N VAL A 78 5.48 -24.57 3.44
CA VAL A 78 5.22 -23.64 2.34
C VAL A 78 6.46 -23.49 1.45
N PRO A 79 6.29 -23.32 0.13
CA PRO A 79 7.40 -23.03 -0.77
C PRO A 79 8.17 -21.76 -0.38
N ARG A 80 9.46 -21.72 -0.73
CA ARG A 80 10.38 -20.61 -0.38
C ARG A 80 9.88 -19.24 -0.81
N TYR A 81 9.26 -19.13 -1.98
CA TYR A 81 8.74 -17.86 -2.47
C TYR A 81 7.61 -17.29 -1.60
N ILE A 82 6.86 -18.12 -0.88
CA ILE A 82 5.82 -17.67 0.06
C ILE A 82 6.44 -16.99 1.29
N HIS A 83 7.58 -17.47 1.77
CA HIS A 83 8.34 -16.79 2.84
C HIS A 83 8.80 -15.39 2.40
N VAL A 84 9.29 -15.29 1.16
CA VAL A 84 9.70 -14.00 0.58
C VAL A 84 8.50 -13.07 0.43
N MET A 85 7.37 -13.57 -0.07
CA MET A 85 6.12 -12.79 -0.14
C MET A 85 5.65 -12.31 1.24
N LEU A 86 5.72 -13.16 2.26
CA LEU A 86 5.35 -12.80 3.63
C LEU A 86 6.26 -11.69 4.16
N LEU A 87 7.58 -11.83 4.01
CA LEU A 87 8.55 -10.83 4.45
C LEU A 87 8.30 -9.48 3.77
N LEU A 88 8.14 -9.48 2.44
CA LEU A 88 7.84 -8.27 1.68
C LEU A 88 6.52 -7.64 2.13
N GLY A 89 5.48 -8.44 2.30
CA GLY A 89 4.17 -7.97 2.79
C GLY A 89 4.24 -7.33 4.18
N LEU A 90 5.02 -7.89 5.10
CA LEU A 90 5.24 -7.32 6.44
C LEU A 90 6.00 -5.99 6.36
N VAL A 91 7.03 -5.89 5.51
CA VAL A 91 7.76 -4.63 5.30
C VAL A 91 6.84 -3.56 4.71
N MET A 92 6.06 -3.90 3.68
CA MET A 92 5.07 -3.01 3.06
C MET A 92 4.04 -2.50 4.07
N MET A 93 3.58 -3.38 4.97
CA MET A 93 2.65 -3.03 6.04
C MET A 93 3.29 -2.09 7.07
N GLY A 94 4.53 -2.36 7.48
CA GLY A 94 5.28 -1.47 8.38
C GLY A 94 5.42 -0.06 7.79
N ILE A 95 5.73 0.04 6.49
CA ILE A 95 5.77 1.32 5.77
C ILE A 95 4.40 2.00 5.81
N TYR A 96 3.32 1.27 5.52
CA TYR A 96 1.97 1.84 5.54
C TYR A 96 1.54 2.32 6.93
N VAL A 97 1.78 1.54 7.98
CA VAL A 97 1.50 1.93 9.37
C VAL A 97 2.24 3.23 9.70
N TYR A 98 3.52 3.33 9.34
CA TYR A 98 4.30 4.56 9.53
C TYR A 98 3.74 5.74 8.71
N VAL A 99 3.37 5.52 7.44
CA VAL A 99 2.74 6.55 6.59
C VAL A 99 1.45 7.04 7.23
N PHE A 100 0.59 6.13 7.70
CA PHE A 100 -0.71 6.48 8.26
C PHE A 100 -0.58 7.27 9.56
N PHE A 101 0.08 6.69 10.57
CA PHE A 101 0.11 7.27 11.91
C PHE A 101 1.09 8.44 12.04
N ALA A 102 2.29 8.34 11.46
CA ALA A 102 3.32 9.36 11.65
C ALA A 102 3.23 10.49 10.61
N CYS A 103 2.78 10.21 9.39
CA CYS A 103 2.76 11.21 8.32
C CYS A 103 1.34 11.73 8.03
N TYR A 104 0.38 10.86 7.76
CA TYR A 104 -0.94 11.29 7.29
C TYR A 104 -1.77 12.00 8.36
N VAL A 105 -1.76 11.51 9.61
CA VAL A 105 -2.43 12.22 10.72
C VAL A 105 -1.90 13.65 10.86
N GLN A 106 -0.58 13.84 10.77
CA GLN A 106 0.05 15.16 10.81
C GLN A 106 -0.26 15.98 9.56
N PHE A 107 -0.21 15.38 8.38
CA PHE A 107 -0.56 16.03 7.12
C PHE A 107 -1.98 16.60 7.16
N LYS A 108 -2.97 15.78 7.54
CA LYS A 108 -4.37 16.19 7.68
C LYS A 108 -4.52 17.37 8.64
N LEU A 109 -3.81 17.33 9.77
CA LEU A 109 -3.83 18.42 10.74
C LEU A 109 -3.26 19.73 10.16
N GLN A 110 -2.14 19.67 9.44
CA GLN A 110 -1.54 20.87 8.84
C GLN A 110 -2.41 21.43 7.70
N VAL A 111 -3.06 20.56 6.90
CA VAL A 111 -4.03 20.99 5.87
C VAL A 111 -5.23 21.69 6.51
N ALA A 112 -5.77 21.16 7.61
CA ALA A 112 -6.89 21.77 8.33
C ALA A 112 -6.54 23.14 8.96
N LYS A 113 -5.27 23.35 9.31
CA LYS A 113 -4.73 24.63 9.81
C LYS A 113 -4.25 25.57 8.70
N GLU A 114 -4.37 25.16 7.43
CA GLU A 114 -3.88 25.91 6.27
C GLU A 114 -2.36 26.20 6.30
N HIS A 115 -1.61 25.35 7.00
CA HIS A 115 -0.15 25.40 7.06
C HIS A 115 0.47 24.72 5.83
N TRP A 116 0.38 25.40 4.68
CA TRP A 116 0.66 24.81 3.37
C TRP A 116 2.11 24.34 3.19
N LYS A 117 3.08 25.04 3.77
CA LYS A 117 4.51 24.71 3.64
C LYS A 117 4.82 23.39 4.36
N GLU A 118 4.35 23.25 5.58
CA GLU A 118 4.51 22.07 6.43
C GLU A 118 3.75 20.87 5.82
N ALA A 119 2.50 21.08 5.41
CA ALA A 119 1.70 20.06 4.73
C ALA A 119 2.38 19.58 3.43
N GLY A 120 2.95 20.49 2.64
CA GLY A 120 3.70 20.15 1.42
C GLY A 120 4.94 19.30 1.69
N ALA A 121 5.68 19.59 2.77
CA ALA A 121 6.84 18.80 3.19
C ALA A 121 6.44 17.39 3.62
N ILE A 122 5.37 17.25 4.41
CA ILE A 122 4.85 15.95 4.84
C ILE A 122 4.34 15.15 3.62
N LEU A 123 3.61 15.77 2.70
CA LEU A 123 3.19 15.12 1.45
C LEU A 123 4.40 14.66 0.63
N GLY A 124 5.51 15.39 0.64
CA GLY A 124 6.79 14.94 0.06
C GLY A 124 7.29 13.63 0.65
N LYS A 125 7.24 13.50 1.97
CA LYS A 125 7.63 12.28 2.67
C LYS A 125 6.69 11.10 2.37
N ILE A 126 5.38 11.34 2.42
CA ILE A 126 4.34 10.35 2.07
C ILE A 126 4.61 9.81 0.65
N ARG A 127 4.86 10.70 -0.31
CA ARG A 127 5.15 10.32 -1.70
C ARG A 127 6.35 9.37 -1.83
N LYS A 128 7.47 9.68 -1.17
CA LYS A 128 8.65 8.81 -1.20
C LYS A 128 8.34 7.41 -0.66
N LEU A 129 7.62 7.35 0.46
CA LEU A 129 7.26 6.09 1.10
C LEU A 129 6.26 5.27 0.26
N ILE A 130 5.26 5.92 -0.36
CA ILE A 130 4.35 5.25 -1.30
C ILE A 130 5.12 4.73 -2.52
N GLY A 131 6.09 5.48 -3.04
CA GLY A 131 6.93 5.06 -4.17
C GLY A 131 7.75 3.80 -3.85
N VAL A 132 8.34 3.73 -2.66
CA VAL A 132 9.00 2.50 -2.17
C VAL A 132 7.98 1.37 -2.04
N ASN A 133 6.82 1.64 -1.42
CA ASN A 133 5.81 0.62 -1.14
C ASN A 133 5.20 0.02 -2.40
N VAL A 134 4.89 0.83 -3.43
CA VAL A 134 4.38 0.33 -4.71
C VAL A 134 5.44 -0.50 -5.44
N THR A 135 6.71 -0.11 -5.36
CA THR A 135 7.81 -0.90 -5.94
C THR A 135 7.91 -2.27 -5.28
N LEU A 136 7.86 -2.33 -3.95
CA LEU A 136 7.82 -3.59 -3.21
C LEU A 136 6.58 -4.43 -3.55
N GLY A 137 5.42 -3.79 -3.73
CA GLY A 137 4.19 -4.46 -4.17
C GLY A 137 4.33 -5.11 -5.54
N LEU A 138 4.89 -4.39 -6.51
CA LEU A 138 5.17 -4.93 -7.85
C LEU A 138 6.18 -6.08 -7.79
N ILE A 139 7.26 -5.95 -7.02
CA ILE A 139 8.22 -7.02 -6.79
C ILE A 139 7.53 -8.25 -6.18
N THR A 140 6.65 -8.05 -5.20
CA THR A 140 5.90 -9.14 -4.56
C THR A 140 5.01 -9.88 -5.56
N VAL A 141 4.36 -9.17 -6.48
CA VAL A 141 3.60 -9.79 -7.58
C VAL A 141 4.51 -10.60 -8.51
N CYS A 142 5.67 -10.06 -8.88
CA CYS A 142 6.66 -10.80 -9.67
C CYS A 142 7.11 -12.08 -8.95
N VAL A 143 7.39 -12.02 -7.65
CA VAL A 143 7.75 -13.18 -6.81
C VAL A 143 6.62 -14.21 -6.79
N ALA A 144 5.35 -13.79 -6.70
CA ALA A 144 4.21 -14.70 -6.71
C ALA A 144 4.06 -15.50 -8.02
N VAL A 145 4.54 -14.95 -9.14
CA VAL A 145 4.49 -15.60 -10.46
C VAL A 145 5.76 -16.40 -10.72
N VAL A 146 6.91 -15.75 -10.68
CA VAL A 146 8.22 -16.32 -11.04
C VAL A 146 8.75 -17.25 -9.95
N GLY A 147 8.44 -16.97 -8.68
CA GLY A 147 8.92 -17.76 -7.54
C GLY A 147 8.40 -19.21 -7.53
N LYS A 148 7.35 -19.52 -8.29
CA LYS A 148 6.91 -20.90 -8.52
C LYS A 148 7.97 -21.77 -9.22
N LEU A 149 8.93 -21.14 -9.90
CA LEU A 149 10.05 -21.82 -10.55
C LEU A 149 11.19 -22.14 -9.57
N TRP A 150 11.13 -21.66 -8.32
CA TRP A 150 12.21 -21.79 -7.35
C TRP A 150 12.23 -23.12 -6.58
N GLY A 151 11.28 -24.03 -6.87
CA GLY A 151 11.03 -25.25 -6.10
C GLY A 151 10.11 -24.97 -4.93
#